data_AF-A0ABD6BCQ2-F1
#
_entry.id   AF-A0ABD6BCQ2-F1
#
_cell.length_a   1.000
_cell.length_b   1.000
_cell.length_c   1.000
_cell.angle_alpha   90.00
_cell.angle_beta   90.00
_cell.angle_gamma   90.00
#
_symmetry.space_group_name_H-M   'P 1'
#
loop_
_entity.id
_entity.type
_entity.pdbx_description
1 polymer ?
#
loop_
_entity_poly.entity_id
_entity_poly.type
_entity_poly.pdbx_seq_one_letter_code
_entity_poly.pdbx_strand_id
1 'polypeptide(L)'
;MTNTKDEHAPDAAEQLRELEGNPSDEDIDTEQLPVWWSDAIEEFQEHDLPAYRPPRFADDVLTPPVVDRLQSEYGAEIRFMGVGVEYRDSWGVYVGDEQIFTVDREREPAGYTRYQVTSDAFEQKVRNHFTETGDEPT
;
A
#
# COMPACT_ATOMS: atom_id res chain seq x y z
N MET A 1 -6.65 -33.22 27.02
CA MET A 1 -5.90 -31.97 26.81
C MET A 1 -5.53 -31.94 25.33
N THR A 2 -6.39 -31.39 24.48
CA THR A 2 -6.10 -31.17 23.06
C THR A 2 -5.76 -29.70 22.89
N ASN A 3 -4.48 -29.49 22.62
CA ASN A 3 -3.85 -28.20 22.39
C ASN A 3 -4.16 -27.75 20.97
N THR A 4 -5.20 -26.95 20.78
CA THR A 4 -5.41 -26.19 19.55
C THR A 4 -4.50 -24.97 19.64
N LYS A 5 -3.32 -25.06 19.00
CA LYS A 5 -2.47 -23.91 18.72
C LYS A 5 -3.20 -23.12 17.64
N ASP A 6 -3.91 -22.10 18.07
CA ASP A 6 -4.44 -21.05 17.21
C ASP A 6 -3.21 -20.33 16.62
N GLU A 7 -2.82 -20.70 15.40
CA GLU A 7 -1.75 -20.05 14.66
C GLU A 7 -2.30 -18.74 14.10
N HIS A 8 -2.49 -17.78 14.99
CA HIS A 8 -2.75 -16.40 14.62
C HIS A 8 -1.49 -15.90 13.91
N ALA A 9 -1.48 -15.94 12.58
CA ALA A 9 -0.53 -15.17 11.80
C ALA A 9 -0.59 -13.73 12.34
N PRO A 10 0.55 -13.13 12.71
CA PRO A 10 0.55 -11.78 13.23
C PRO A 10 -0.05 -10.87 12.16
N ASP A 11 -1.00 -10.02 12.55
CA ASP A 11 -1.66 -9.10 11.64
C ASP A 11 -0.60 -8.28 10.91
N ALA A 12 -0.61 -8.33 9.58
CA ALA A 12 0.42 -7.69 8.76
C ALA A 12 0.54 -6.19 9.10
N ALA A 13 -0.54 -5.54 9.53
CA ALA A 13 -0.50 -4.13 9.93
C ALA A 13 0.17 -3.92 11.30
N GLU A 14 0.18 -4.90 12.20
CA GLU A 14 0.91 -4.83 13.47
C GLU A 14 2.41 -4.97 13.26
N GLN A 15 2.84 -5.93 12.44
CA GLN A 15 4.25 -6.15 12.10
C GLN A 15 4.87 -4.93 11.41
N LEU A 16 4.07 -4.22 10.62
CA LEU A 16 4.49 -3.02 9.91
C LEU A 16 4.70 -1.79 10.80
N ARG A 17 4.00 -1.69 11.95
CA ARG A 17 4.23 -0.62 12.93
C ARG A 17 5.62 -0.72 13.57
N GLU A 18 6.15 -1.93 13.70
CA GLU A 18 7.50 -2.16 14.24
C GLU A 18 8.61 -1.84 13.22
N LEU A 19 8.28 -1.77 11.93
CA LEU A 19 9.18 -1.48 10.81
C LEU A 19 9.20 0.00 10.38
N GLU A 20 8.54 0.90 11.10
CA GLU A 20 8.47 2.37 10.83
C GLU A 20 9.80 3.14 11.08
N GLY A 21 10.95 2.52 10.83
CA GLY A 21 12.25 3.18 10.86
C GLY A 21 13.01 2.87 9.58
N ASN A 22 13.46 3.90 8.84
CA ASN A 22 14.20 3.79 7.57
C ASN A 22 15.36 2.78 7.67
N PRO A 23 15.15 1.51 7.34
CA PRO A 23 16.13 0.48 7.60
C PRO A 23 17.07 0.41 6.38
N SER A 24 18.35 0.26 6.65
CA SER A 24 19.29 -0.18 5.62
C SER A 24 18.83 -1.55 5.11
N ASP A 25 19.11 -1.86 3.84
CA ASP A 25 18.77 -3.16 3.24
C ASP A 25 19.29 -4.37 4.03
N GLU A 26 20.33 -4.16 4.83
CA GLU A 26 20.99 -5.18 5.65
C GLU A 26 20.27 -5.48 6.98
N ASP A 27 19.26 -4.68 7.37
CA ASP A 27 18.51 -4.81 8.63
C ASP A 27 17.05 -5.27 8.44
N ILE A 28 16.58 -5.46 7.19
CA ILE A 28 15.24 -5.99 6.92
C ILE A 28 15.29 -7.51 7.00
N ASP A 29 14.71 -8.07 8.07
CA ASP A 29 14.47 -9.51 8.16
C ASP A 29 13.30 -9.88 7.25
N THR A 30 13.61 -10.34 6.04
CA THR A 30 12.63 -10.61 4.98
C THR A 30 11.64 -11.72 5.34
N GLU A 31 11.98 -12.60 6.29
CA GLU A 31 11.12 -13.71 6.73
C GLU A 31 9.98 -13.23 7.64
N GLN A 32 10.08 -12.00 8.17
CA GLN A 32 9.07 -11.35 9.01
C GLN A 32 8.28 -10.28 8.23
N LEU A 33 8.51 -10.16 6.92
CA LEU A 33 7.77 -9.24 6.09
C LEU A 33 6.41 -9.82 5.66
N PRO A 34 5.41 -8.95 5.44
CA PRO A 34 4.21 -9.36 4.71
C PRO A 34 4.55 -9.94 3.34
N VAL A 35 3.80 -10.98 2.91
CA VAL A 35 4.02 -11.69 1.64
C VAL A 35 4.14 -10.76 0.44
N TRP A 36 3.29 -9.72 0.37
CA TRP A 36 3.34 -8.74 -0.74
C TRP A 36 4.68 -7.99 -0.81
N TRP A 37 5.35 -7.78 0.32
CA TRP A 37 6.62 -7.07 0.37
C TRP A 37 7.76 -8.03 -0.01
N SER A 38 7.76 -9.27 0.50
CA SER A 38 8.73 -10.27 0.08
C SER A 38 8.64 -10.55 -1.42
N ASP A 39 7.43 -10.67 -1.99
CA ASP A 39 7.22 -10.86 -3.44
C ASP A 39 7.78 -9.68 -4.24
N ALA A 40 7.55 -8.45 -3.78
CA ALA A 40 8.08 -7.25 -4.43
C ALA A 40 9.62 -7.16 -4.34
N ILE A 41 10.23 -7.65 -3.25
CA ILE A 41 11.70 -7.74 -3.14
C ILE A 41 12.25 -8.75 -4.13
N GLU A 42 11.65 -9.94 -4.22
CA GLU A 42 12.06 -11.00 -5.14
C GLU A 42 12.01 -10.50 -6.59
N GLU A 43 10.89 -9.91 -7.01
CA GLU A 43 10.72 -9.31 -8.34
C GLU A 43 11.81 -8.27 -8.65
N PHE A 44 12.14 -7.39 -7.70
CA PHE A 44 13.18 -6.39 -7.89
C PHE A 44 14.57 -7.01 -8.03
N GLN A 45 14.87 -8.08 -7.27
CA GLN A 45 16.11 -8.81 -7.36
C GLN A 45 16.25 -9.57 -8.68
N GLU A 46 15.17 -10.22 -9.16
CA GLU A 46 15.14 -10.92 -10.45
C GLU A 46 15.42 -9.99 -11.64
N HIS A 47 15.14 -8.69 -11.49
CA HIS A 47 15.33 -7.67 -12.51
C HIS A 47 16.58 -6.80 -12.33
N ASP A 48 17.50 -7.15 -11.42
CA ASP A 48 18.71 -6.35 -11.10
C ASP A 48 18.36 -4.88 -10.77
N LEU A 49 17.20 -4.64 -10.15
CA LEU A 49 16.74 -3.31 -9.77
C LEU A 49 17.33 -2.88 -8.41
N PRO A 50 17.41 -1.56 -8.13
CA PRO A 50 17.77 -1.08 -6.80
C PRO A 50 16.83 -1.65 -5.74
N ALA A 51 17.29 -1.86 -4.52
CA ALA A 51 16.49 -2.51 -3.50
C ALA A 51 15.09 -1.89 -3.33
N TYR A 52 14.09 -2.77 -3.27
CA TYR A 52 12.70 -2.35 -3.19
C TYR A 52 12.44 -1.56 -1.91
N ARG A 53 11.76 -0.41 -2.06
CA ARG A 53 11.22 0.38 -0.97
C ARG A 53 9.75 0.65 -1.25
N PRO A 54 8.84 0.25 -0.36
CA PRO A 54 7.42 0.35 -0.59
C PRO A 54 6.98 1.83 -0.71
N PRO A 55 5.94 2.09 -1.51
CA PRO A 55 5.38 3.43 -1.62
C PRO A 55 4.75 3.89 -0.30
N ARG A 56 4.78 5.21 -0.08
CA ARG A 56 4.29 5.87 1.12
C ARG A 56 3.30 6.98 0.78
N PHE A 57 2.43 7.28 1.73
CA PHE A 57 1.66 8.51 1.77
C PHE A 57 2.51 9.70 2.26
N ALA A 58 1.93 10.91 2.23
CA ALA A 58 2.59 12.13 2.64
C ALA A 58 2.95 12.16 4.14
N ASP A 59 2.23 11.39 4.94
CA ASP A 59 2.42 11.15 6.38
C ASP A 59 3.30 9.93 6.68
N ASP A 60 4.07 9.46 5.69
CA ASP A 60 5.04 8.34 5.75
C ASP A 60 4.45 6.94 5.98
N VAL A 61 3.13 6.85 6.14
CA VAL A 61 2.39 5.59 6.20
C VAL A 61 2.55 4.81 4.90
N LEU A 62 2.83 3.50 5.01
CA LEU A 62 2.94 2.62 3.85
C LEU A 62 1.60 2.53 3.10
N THR A 63 1.66 2.67 1.78
CA THR A 63 0.47 2.61 0.93
C THR A 63 -0.15 1.21 0.83
N PRO A 64 0.61 0.13 0.57
CA PRO A 64 0.02 -1.20 0.34
C PRO A 64 -0.91 -1.73 1.46
N PRO A 65 -0.56 -1.61 2.76
CA PRO A 65 -1.42 -2.10 3.84
C PRO A 65 -2.74 -1.34 3.97
N VAL A 66 -2.72 -0.02 3.76
CA VAL A 66 -3.93 0.81 3.79
C VAL A 66 -4.84 0.43 2.64
N VAL A 67 -4.26 0.23 1.45
CA VAL A 67 -4.99 -0.20 0.25
C VAL A 67 -5.59 -1.59 0.46
N ASP A 68 -4.79 -2.57 0.88
CA ASP A 68 -5.23 -3.95 1.12
C ASP A 68 -6.41 -4.03 2.11
N ARG A 69 -6.32 -3.28 3.21
CA ARG A 69 -7.42 -3.16 4.19
C ARG A 69 -8.70 -2.61 3.55
N LEU A 70 -8.61 -1.51 2.79
CA LEU A 70 -9.79 -0.91 2.15
C LEU A 70 -10.38 -1.82 1.06
N GLN A 71 -9.53 -2.49 0.29
CA GLN A 71 -9.98 -3.47 -0.71
C GLN A 71 -10.74 -4.62 -0.05
N SER A 72 -10.23 -5.12 1.08
CA SER A 72 -10.89 -6.17 1.87
C SER A 72 -12.19 -5.68 2.52
N GLU A 73 -12.20 -4.45 3.05
CA GLU A 73 -13.37 -3.82 3.69
C GLU A 73 -14.54 -3.65 2.71
N TYR A 74 -14.26 -3.27 1.46
CA TYR A 74 -15.27 -2.97 0.46
C TYR A 74 -15.42 -4.03 -0.64
N GLY A 75 -14.62 -5.10 -0.60
CA GLY A 75 -14.62 -6.12 -1.65
C GLY A 75 -14.29 -5.57 -3.05
N ALA A 76 -13.45 -4.54 -3.14
CA ALA A 76 -13.17 -3.80 -4.37
C ALA A 76 -11.67 -3.79 -4.71
N GLU A 77 -11.35 -3.59 -5.98
CA GLU A 77 -9.97 -3.40 -6.44
C GLU A 77 -9.62 -1.90 -6.44
N ILE A 78 -8.53 -1.52 -5.78
CA ILE A 78 -8.05 -0.13 -5.72
C ILE A 78 -6.72 -0.03 -6.45
N ARG A 79 -6.65 0.81 -7.49
CA ARG A 79 -5.46 0.94 -8.34
C ARG A 79 -4.97 2.38 -8.42
N PHE A 80 -3.66 2.55 -8.36
CA PHE A 80 -3.00 3.81 -8.74
C PHE A 80 -2.50 3.67 -10.18
N MET A 81 -3.03 4.48 -11.10
CA MET A 81 -2.70 4.36 -12.52
C MET A 81 -2.38 5.73 -13.13
N GLY A 82 -1.24 5.79 -13.81
CA GLY A 82 -0.92 6.88 -14.72
C GLY A 82 -1.37 6.54 -16.13
N VAL A 83 -2.44 7.16 -16.62
CA VAL A 83 -2.91 6.99 -18.01
C VAL A 83 -2.44 8.18 -18.84
N GLY A 84 -1.53 7.96 -19.79
CA GLY A 84 -1.03 9.00 -20.69
C GLY A 84 -0.17 10.09 -20.02
N VAL A 85 0.49 9.74 -18.91
CA VAL A 85 1.18 10.68 -18.01
C VAL A 85 2.66 10.86 -18.37
N GLU A 86 3.15 12.09 -18.29
CA GLU A 86 4.57 12.45 -18.33
C GLU A 86 5.25 12.21 -16.97
N TYR A 87 6.56 12.44 -16.91
CA TYR A 87 7.33 12.33 -15.68
C TYR A 87 6.83 13.37 -14.64
N ARG A 88 6.44 12.89 -13.44
CA ARG A 88 5.84 13.66 -12.31
C ARG A 88 4.36 14.00 -12.42
N ASP A 89 3.69 13.58 -13.48
CA ASP A 89 2.24 13.76 -13.55
C ASP A 89 1.52 12.98 -12.46
N SER A 90 0.40 13.54 -12.04
CA SER A 90 -0.53 12.95 -11.08
C SER A 90 -1.06 11.62 -11.61
N TRP A 91 -1.33 10.71 -10.69
CA TRP A 91 -1.94 9.42 -10.98
C TRP A 91 -3.43 9.46 -10.63
N GLY A 92 -4.24 8.76 -11.41
CA GLY A 92 -5.62 8.48 -11.02
C GLY A 92 -5.65 7.36 -9.97
N VAL A 93 -6.51 7.52 -8.98
CA VAL A 93 -6.89 6.47 -8.04
C VAL A 93 -8.24 5.93 -8.50
N TYR A 94 -8.27 4.63 -8.76
CA TYR A 94 -9.42 3.92 -9.30
C TYR A 94 -9.97 2.94 -8.28
N VAL A 95 -11.30 2.81 -8.24
CA VAL A 95 -12.03 1.74 -7.55
C VAL A 95 -12.75 0.93 -8.64
N GLY A 96 -12.33 -0.33 -8.84
CA GLY A 96 -12.66 -1.07 -10.05
C GLY A 96 -12.22 -0.27 -11.28
N ASP A 97 -13.15 0.04 -12.18
CA ASP A 97 -12.89 0.81 -13.40
C ASP A 97 -13.24 2.32 -13.28
N GLU A 98 -13.70 2.77 -12.12
CA GLU A 98 -14.06 4.17 -11.89
C GLU A 98 -12.89 4.95 -11.27
N GLN A 99 -12.48 6.04 -11.91
CA GLN A 99 -11.52 6.97 -11.31
C GLN A 99 -12.22 7.86 -10.28
N ILE A 100 -11.88 7.70 -9.01
CA ILE A 100 -12.51 8.45 -7.91
C ILE A 100 -11.82 9.78 -7.59
N PHE A 101 -10.49 9.87 -7.77
CA PHE A 101 -9.73 11.13 -7.67
C PHE A 101 -8.34 11.00 -8.30
N THR A 102 -7.58 12.10 -8.34
CA THR A 102 -6.17 12.12 -8.74
C THR A 102 -5.26 12.46 -7.56
N VAL A 103 -4.03 11.92 -7.57
CA VAL A 103 -3.02 12.12 -6.54
C VAL A 103 -1.68 12.48 -7.18
N ASP A 104 -1.06 13.58 -6.72
CA ASP A 104 0.30 13.91 -7.10
C ASP A 104 1.28 12.91 -6.48
N ARG A 105 2.46 12.76 -7.09
CA ARG A 105 3.48 11.83 -6.63
C ARG A 105 4.87 12.41 -6.81
N GLU A 106 5.76 12.00 -5.93
CA GLU A 106 7.18 12.28 -6.03
C GLU A 106 7.98 10.98 -5.91
N ARG A 107 9.02 10.87 -6.73
CA ARG A 107 10.00 9.79 -6.59
C ARG A 107 11.06 10.28 -5.62
N GLU A 108 11.13 9.66 -4.46
CA GLU A 108 12.10 10.02 -3.43
C GLU A 108 13.50 9.54 -3.81
N PRO A 109 14.57 10.30 -3.47
CA PRO A 109 15.95 9.88 -3.71
C PRO A 109 16.29 8.52 -3.10
N ALA A 110 15.61 8.16 -2.01
CA ALA A 110 15.75 6.88 -1.32
C ALA A 110 15.04 5.71 -2.02
N GLY A 111 14.48 5.89 -3.21
CA GLY A 111 14.01 4.79 -4.04
C GLY A 111 12.59 4.30 -3.76
N TYR A 112 11.73 5.12 -3.14
CA TYR A 112 10.28 4.88 -3.04
C TYR A 112 9.46 6.00 -3.68
N THR A 113 8.20 5.72 -3.96
CA THR A 113 7.24 6.72 -4.42
C THR A 113 6.49 7.28 -3.21
N ARG A 114 6.43 8.60 -3.09
CA ARG A 114 5.57 9.29 -2.12
C ARG A 114 4.36 9.88 -2.82
N TYR A 115 3.17 9.43 -2.45
CA TYR A 115 1.91 10.03 -2.87
C TYR A 115 1.62 11.27 -2.01
N GLN A 116 1.26 12.39 -2.65
CA GLN A 116 1.02 13.68 -1.99
C GLN A 116 -0.42 13.74 -1.44
N VAL A 117 -0.78 12.73 -0.68
CA VAL A 117 -2.02 12.61 0.10
C VAL A 117 -1.68 11.88 1.39
N THR A 118 -2.28 12.26 2.51
CA THR A 118 -2.13 11.51 3.76
C THR A 118 -2.96 10.24 3.73
N SER A 119 -2.63 9.26 4.58
CA SER A 119 -3.41 8.02 4.66
C SER A 119 -4.86 8.29 5.05
N ASP A 120 -5.10 9.16 6.03
CA ASP A 120 -6.45 9.52 6.49
C ASP A 120 -7.29 10.18 5.38
N ALA A 121 -6.71 11.13 4.65
CA ALA A 121 -7.39 11.80 3.55
C ALA A 121 -7.65 10.85 2.37
N PHE A 122 -6.74 9.91 2.12
CA PHE A 122 -6.94 8.84 1.13
C PHE A 122 -8.11 7.95 1.53
N GLU A 123 -8.10 7.43 2.76
CA GLU A 123 -9.16 6.59 3.29
C GLU A 123 -10.51 7.28 3.23
N GLN A 124 -10.59 8.54 3.69
CA GLN A 124 -11.84 9.29 3.67
C GLN A 124 -12.40 9.44 2.24
N LYS A 125 -11.56 9.70 1.23
CA LYS A 125 -12.02 9.77 -0.16
C LYS A 125 -12.57 8.44 -0.67
N VAL A 126 -11.90 7.33 -0.33
CA VAL A 126 -12.39 5.98 -0.69
C VAL A 126 -13.70 5.67 0.02
N ARG A 127 -13.80 5.91 1.34
CA ARG A 127 -15.03 5.70 2.10
C ARG A 127 -16.19 6.54 1.56
N ASN A 128 -15.92 7.81 1.26
CA ASN A 128 -16.93 8.72 0.70
C ASN A 128 -17.50 8.17 -0.60
N HIS A 129 -16.65 7.67 -1.51
CA HIS A 129 -17.12 7.04 -2.75
C HIS A 129 -18.14 5.92 -2.47
N PHE A 130 -17.89 5.00 -1.54
CA PHE A 130 -18.87 3.94 -1.22
C PHE A 130 -20.14 4.48 -0.54
N THR A 131 -20.03 5.50 0.31
CA THR A 131 -21.22 6.14 0.91
C THR A 131 -22.08 6.91 -0.10
N GLU A 132 -21.46 7.55 -1.09
CA GLU A 132 -22.13 8.33 -2.13
C GLU A 132 -22.78 7.43 -3.18
N THR A 133 -22.20 6.25 -3.43
CA THR A 133 -22.71 5.28 -4.39
C THR A 133 -23.84 4.41 -3.81
N GLY A 134 -24.12 4.52 -2.51
CA GLY A 134 -25.18 3.76 -1.82
C GLY A 134 -24.85 2.29 -1.60
N ASP A 135 -23.62 1.88 -1.88
CA ASP A 135 -23.06 0.56 -1.59
C ASP A 135 -22.50 0.58 -0.16
N GLU A 136 -23.39 0.45 0.84
CA GLU A 136 -22.93 0.13 2.20
C GLU A 136 -22.42 -1.32 2.22
N PRO A 137 -21.21 -1.59 2.75
CA PRO A 137 -20.70 -2.95 2.86
C PRO A 137 -21.62 -3.75 3.79
N THR A 138 -22.08 -4.92 3.31
CA THR A 138 -22.97 -5.85 4.02
C THR A 138 -22.23 -6.69 5.05
#